data_AF-A0A0F9SRH6-F1
#
_entry.id   AF-A0A0F9SRH6-F1
#
_cell.length_a   1.000
_cell.length_b   1.000
_cell.length_c   1.000
_cell.angle_alpha   90.00
_cell.angle_beta   90.00
_cell.angle_gamma   90.00
#
_symmetry.space_group_name_H-M   'P 1'
#
loop_
_entity.id
_entity.type
_entity.pdbx_description
1 polymer ?
#
loop_
_entity_poly.entity_id
_entity_poly.type
_entity_poly.pdbx_seq_one_letter_code
_entity_poly.pdbx_strand_id
1 'polypeptide(L)'
;MYVHFIYILKCMSNDKTTYYTGMTKNPRVRFNQHQKGQSKYTRRFKGNLFFGYLEKIECDTQKKAEQQAWAREKQIKKWTHDKKSRLIIKNRYMTQKLLAEYVWKAMGKKTMLEMKASNNKAEIFIDNELIKSYKKELEEYEIKINNIKAQIQNTLQSNIPLLDIFIIDSTNNVPSTYFIQCETTGAIKIGFSVNPRKRIKSFEAASPLPVRCVGLIKSGKSMETKLHIKFKGYHLHYEWFINGKDLISFIEKYIG
;
A
#
# COMPACT_ATOMS: atom_id res chain seq x y z
N MET A 1 15.04 -34.37 -1.61
CA MET A 1 14.12 -33.28 -1.19
C MET A 1 12.75 -33.56 -1.79
N TYR A 2 11.69 -33.52 -0.98
CA TYR A 2 10.31 -33.83 -1.40
C TYR A 2 9.53 -32.54 -1.62
N VAL A 3 8.81 -32.47 -2.74
CA VAL A 3 8.14 -31.23 -3.18
C VAL A 3 6.64 -31.44 -3.32
N HIS A 4 5.88 -30.48 -2.80
CA HIS A 4 4.45 -30.34 -3.06
C HIS A 4 4.13 -28.93 -3.51
N PHE A 5 3.06 -28.81 -4.27
CA PHE A 5 2.54 -27.54 -4.74
C PHE A 5 1.14 -27.31 -4.21
N ILE A 6 0.86 -26.09 -3.80
CA ILE A 6 -0.47 -25.59 -3.48
C ILE A 6 -0.85 -24.59 -4.55
N TYR A 7 -2.06 -24.69 -5.07
CA TYR A 7 -2.49 -23.85 -6.16
C TYR A 7 -3.90 -23.32 -5.95
N ILE A 8 -4.15 -22.16 -6.56
CA ILE A 8 -5.49 -21.64 -6.80
C ILE A 8 -5.71 -21.56 -8.30
N LEU A 9 -6.76 -22.22 -8.78
CA LEU A 9 -7.28 -22.02 -10.13
C LEU A 9 -8.34 -20.92 -10.10
N LYS A 10 -8.20 -19.98 -11.03
CA LYS A 10 -9.21 -19.02 -11.43
C LYS A 10 -10.16 -19.75 -12.38
N CYS A 11 -11.43 -19.89 -12.01
CA CYS A 11 -12.45 -20.57 -12.79
C CYS A 11 -13.51 -19.56 -13.23
N MET A 12 -13.67 -19.36 -14.54
CA MET A 12 -14.58 -18.34 -15.08
C MET A 12 -15.86 -18.99 -15.60
N SER A 13 -17.01 -18.40 -15.27
CA SER A 13 -18.32 -18.77 -15.80
C SER A 13 -19.24 -17.54 -15.76
N ASN A 14 -19.94 -17.25 -16.86
CA ASN A 14 -20.89 -16.14 -16.99
C ASN A 14 -20.32 -14.82 -16.42
N ASP A 15 -19.12 -14.44 -16.87
CA ASP A 15 -18.37 -13.25 -16.43
C ASP A 15 -18.07 -13.16 -14.93
N LYS A 16 -18.21 -14.27 -14.19
CA LYS A 16 -17.85 -14.37 -12.77
C LYS A 16 -16.64 -15.26 -12.59
N THR A 17 -15.75 -14.85 -11.70
CA THR A 17 -14.58 -15.65 -11.30
C THR A 17 -14.82 -16.33 -9.96
N THR A 18 -14.65 -17.65 -9.92
CA THR A 18 -14.58 -18.46 -8.69
C THR A 18 -13.17 -19.01 -8.49
N TYR A 19 -12.77 -19.24 -7.24
CA TYR A 19 -11.46 -19.81 -6.93
C TYR A 19 -11.56 -21.26 -6.46
N TYR A 20 -10.85 -22.16 -7.14
CA TYR A 20 -10.67 -23.54 -6.72
C TYR A 20 -9.27 -23.72 -6.13
N THR A 21 -9.18 -24.29 -4.92
CA THR A 21 -7.91 -24.55 -4.23
C THR A 21 -7.60 -26.03 -4.23
N GLY A 22 -6.36 -26.39 -4.57
CA GLY A 22 -5.88 -27.76 -4.56
C GLY A 22 -4.41 -27.88 -4.20
N MET A 23 -3.94 -29.11 -3.97
CA MET A 23 -2.52 -29.45 -3.88
C MET A 23 -2.14 -30.59 -4.83
N THR A 24 -0.86 -30.70 -5.17
CA THR A 24 -0.33 -31.74 -6.08
C THR A 24 1.19 -31.86 -5.99
N LYS A 25 1.73 -33.03 -6.35
CA LYS A 25 3.17 -33.22 -6.60
C LYS A 25 3.60 -32.73 -7.99
N ASN A 26 2.66 -32.64 -8.94
CA ASN A 26 2.94 -32.29 -10.33
C ASN A 26 1.89 -31.29 -10.87
N PRO A 27 2.17 -29.97 -10.81
CA PRO A 27 1.20 -28.93 -11.18
C PRO A 27 0.86 -28.97 -12.66
N ARG A 28 1.79 -29.36 -13.54
CA ARG A 28 1.54 -29.52 -14.99
C ARG A 28 0.47 -30.57 -15.27
N VAL A 29 0.70 -31.78 -14.77
CA VAL A 29 -0.22 -32.91 -14.97
C VAL A 29 -1.58 -32.57 -14.39
N ARG A 30 -1.60 -32.00 -13.17
CA ARG A 30 -2.84 -31.65 -12.49
C ARG A 30 -3.62 -30.57 -13.24
N PHE A 31 -2.95 -29.55 -13.77
CA PHE A 31 -3.59 -28.52 -14.57
C PHE A 31 -4.21 -29.09 -15.86
N ASN A 32 -3.50 -29.96 -16.56
CA ASN A 32 -4.02 -30.63 -17.75
C ASN A 32 -5.26 -31.49 -17.44
N GLN A 33 -5.31 -32.17 -16.30
CA GLN A 33 -6.50 -32.89 -15.85
C GLN A 33 -7.70 -31.95 -15.67
N HIS A 34 -7.48 -30.79 -15.04
CA HIS A 34 -8.52 -29.77 -14.87
C HIS A 34 -8.99 -29.22 -16.23
N GLN A 35 -8.07 -28.89 -17.15
CA GLN A 35 -8.41 -28.41 -18.49
C GLN A 35 -9.17 -29.44 -19.33
N LYS A 36 -8.94 -30.74 -19.10
CA LYS A 36 -9.69 -31.83 -19.74
C LYS A 36 -11.01 -32.15 -19.05
N GLY A 37 -11.34 -31.50 -17.93
CA GLY A 37 -12.58 -31.71 -17.18
C GLY A 37 -12.59 -32.99 -16.33
N GLN A 38 -11.42 -33.55 -16.01
CA GLN A 38 -11.27 -34.80 -15.27
C GLN A 38 -11.42 -34.63 -13.74
N SER A 39 -11.60 -33.40 -13.25
CA SER A 39 -11.90 -33.13 -11.84
C SER A 39 -13.38 -32.79 -11.67
N LYS A 40 -14.07 -33.47 -10.75
CA LYS A 40 -15.52 -33.35 -10.50
C LYS A 40 -15.99 -31.90 -10.39
N TYR A 41 -15.32 -31.10 -9.56
CA TYR A 41 -15.72 -29.70 -9.32
C TYR A 41 -15.44 -28.80 -10.53
N THR A 42 -14.25 -28.91 -11.12
CA THR A 42 -13.84 -27.97 -12.17
C THR A 42 -14.28 -28.38 -13.56
N ARG A 43 -14.93 -29.55 -13.72
CA ARG A 43 -15.41 -30.06 -15.02
C ARG A 43 -16.29 -29.05 -15.75
N ARG A 44 -17.11 -28.30 -15.01
CA ARG A 44 -17.97 -27.22 -15.56
C ARG A 44 -17.20 -25.98 -16.06
N PHE A 45 -15.90 -25.86 -15.75
CA PHE A 45 -15.03 -24.77 -16.16
C PHE A 45 -13.98 -25.22 -17.18
N LYS A 46 -14.22 -26.35 -17.86
CA LYS A 46 -13.32 -26.89 -18.90
C LYS A 46 -13.01 -25.80 -19.94
N GLY A 47 -11.73 -25.56 -20.22
CA GLY A 47 -11.28 -24.50 -21.13
C GLY A 47 -11.28 -23.08 -20.55
N ASN A 48 -12.00 -22.82 -19.45
CA ASN A 48 -12.14 -21.51 -18.80
C ASN A 48 -11.55 -21.51 -17.39
N LEU A 49 -10.37 -22.10 -17.23
CA LEU A 49 -9.63 -22.12 -15.97
C LEU A 49 -8.14 -21.84 -16.16
N PHE A 50 -7.57 -21.11 -15.20
CA PHE A 50 -6.22 -20.56 -15.25
C PHE A 50 -5.54 -20.66 -13.89
N PHE A 51 -4.21 -20.71 -13.85
CA PHE A 51 -3.51 -20.58 -12.58
C PHE A 51 -3.59 -19.13 -12.09
N GLY A 52 -4.14 -18.94 -10.89
CA GLY A 52 -4.05 -17.68 -10.17
C GLY A 52 -2.93 -17.66 -9.14
N TYR A 53 -2.63 -18.81 -8.53
CA TYR A 53 -1.60 -18.92 -7.49
C TYR A 53 -0.91 -20.27 -7.60
N LEU A 54 0.40 -20.28 -7.37
CA LEU A 54 1.19 -21.48 -7.20
C LEU A 54 2.23 -21.23 -6.11
N GLU A 55 2.27 -22.12 -5.13
CA GLU A 55 3.19 -22.11 -4.00
C GLU A 55 3.91 -23.46 -3.96
N LYS A 56 5.21 -23.45 -3.67
CA LYS A 56 6.06 -24.64 -3.59
C LYS A 56 6.43 -24.85 -2.13
N ILE A 57 6.22 -26.07 -1.64
CA ILE A 57 6.69 -26.53 -0.34
C ILE A 57 7.74 -27.61 -0.58
N GLU A 58 8.90 -27.44 0.04
CA GLU A 58 10.01 -28.38 -0.02
C GLU A 58 10.39 -28.83 1.38
N CYS A 59 10.55 -30.13 1.57
CA CYS A 59 10.99 -30.70 2.84
C CYS A 59 12.01 -31.82 2.64
N ASP A 60 12.71 -32.15 3.72
CA ASP A 60 13.59 -33.31 3.86
C ASP A 60 12.85 -34.65 3.69
N THR A 61 11.59 -34.72 4.15
CA THR A 61 10.77 -35.95 4.12
C THR A 61 9.43 -35.76 3.41
N GLN A 62 8.94 -36.83 2.80
CA GLN A 62 7.64 -36.84 2.12
C GLN A 62 6.49 -36.50 3.08
N LYS A 63 6.51 -37.12 4.27
CA LYS A 63 5.47 -36.92 5.29
C LYS A 63 5.34 -35.46 5.70
N LYS A 64 6.45 -34.76 5.93
CA LYS A 64 6.43 -33.32 6.26
C LYS A 64 5.91 -32.48 5.09
N ALA A 65 6.37 -32.73 3.86
CA ALA A 65 5.90 -31.99 2.70
C ALA A 65 4.38 -32.16 2.49
N GLU A 66 3.85 -33.38 2.64
CA GLU A 66 2.42 -33.67 2.54
C GLU A 66 1.60 -33.00 3.66
N GLN A 67 2.08 -33.08 4.91
CA GLN A 67 1.42 -32.45 6.05
C GLN A 67 1.36 -30.92 5.92
N GLN A 68 2.45 -30.28 5.51
CA GLN A 68 2.49 -28.84 5.31
C GLN A 68 1.60 -28.42 4.14
N ALA A 69 1.65 -29.14 3.02
CA ALA A 69 0.81 -28.86 1.86
C ALA A 69 -0.68 -29.02 2.17
N TRP A 70 -1.05 -30.07 2.91
CA TRP A 70 -2.42 -30.29 3.36
C TRP A 70 -2.88 -29.18 4.31
N ALA A 71 -2.06 -28.81 5.30
CA ALA A 71 -2.40 -27.75 6.24
C ALA A 71 -2.62 -26.41 5.51
N ARG A 72 -1.75 -26.10 4.54
CA ARG A 72 -1.83 -24.89 3.72
C ARG A 72 -3.05 -24.89 2.80
N GLU A 73 -3.33 -26.01 2.12
CA GLU A 73 -4.53 -26.17 1.29
C GLU A 73 -5.80 -26.00 2.13
N LYS A 74 -5.86 -26.62 3.31
CA LYS A 74 -6.98 -26.50 4.26
C LYS A 74 -7.17 -25.06 4.73
N GLN A 75 -6.09 -24.34 5.01
CA GLN A 75 -6.12 -22.94 5.39
C GLN A 75 -6.71 -22.08 4.27
N ILE A 76 -6.19 -22.20 3.05
CA ILE A 76 -6.63 -21.39 1.90
C ILE A 76 -8.07 -21.75 1.51
N LYS A 77 -8.48 -23.03 1.57
CA LYS A 77 -9.86 -23.44 1.25
C LYS A 77 -10.89 -22.66 2.07
N LYS A 78 -10.60 -22.41 3.36
CA LYS A 78 -11.46 -21.65 4.28
C LYS A 78 -11.45 -20.13 4.05
N TRP A 79 -10.56 -19.60 3.21
CA TRP A 79 -10.50 -18.17 2.96
C TRP A 79 -11.65 -17.68 2.07
N THR A 80 -12.09 -16.46 2.36
CA THR A 80 -13.04 -15.71 1.52
C THR A 80 -12.46 -15.51 0.13
N HIS A 81 -13.34 -15.19 -0.83
CA HIS A 81 -12.92 -14.87 -2.20
C HIS A 81 -11.88 -13.74 -2.22
N ASP A 82 -12.18 -12.67 -1.48
CA ASP A 82 -11.34 -11.48 -1.35
C ASP A 82 -9.97 -11.75 -0.68
N LYS A 83 -9.90 -12.66 0.30
CA LYS A 83 -8.60 -13.06 0.87
C LYS A 83 -7.77 -13.90 -0.12
N LYS A 84 -8.42 -14.72 -0.95
CA LYS A 84 -7.74 -15.48 -2.02
C LYS A 84 -7.26 -14.56 -3.15
N SER A 85 -8.05 -13.55 -3.55
CA SER A 85 -7.62 -12.57 -4.56
C SER A 85 -6.38 -11.81 -4.08
N ARG A 86 -6.37 -11.30 -2.85
CA ARG A 86 -5.18 -10.65 -2.26
C ARG A 86 -3.95 -11.56 -2.24
N LEU A 87 -4.11 -12.85 -1.91
CA LEU A 87 -3.02 -13.82 -1.95
C LEU A 87 -2.43 -13.97 -3.36
N ILE A 88 -3.30 -14.12 -4.36
CA ILE A 88 -2.93 -14.23 -5.78
C ILE A 88 -2.08 -13.03 -6.20
N ILE A 89 -2.55 -11.82 -5.90
CA ILE A 89 -1.89 -10.58 -6.32
C ILE A 89 -0.53 -10.41 -5.64
N LYS A 90 -0.48 -10.60 -4.31
CA LYS A 90 0.76 -10.47 -3.54
C LYS A 90 1.86 -11.43 -4.01
N ASN A 91 1.48 -12.57 -4.60
CA ASN A 91 2.42 -13.62 -5.03
C ASN A 91 2.50 -13.77 -6.57
N ARG A 92 2.04 -12.77 -7.33
CA ARG A 92 1.99 -12.84 -8.81
C ARG A 92 3.34 -13.19 -9.42
N TYR A 93 4.39 -12.48 -9.04
CA TYR A 93 5.74 -12.71 -9.55
C TYR A 93 6.23 -14.14 -9.26
N MET A 94 6.12 -14.59 -8.01
CA MET A 94 6.58 -15.92 -7.62
C MET A 94 5.76 -17.03 -8.27
N THR A 95 4.44 -16.82 -8.42
CA THR A 95 3.56 -17.71 -9.16
C THR A 95 4.01 -17.85 -10.61
N GLN A 96 4.26 -16.74 -11.31
CA GLN A 96 4.72 -16.77 -12.70
C GLN A 96 6.07 -17.48 -12.85
N LYS A 97 7.01 -17.26 -11.91
CA LYS A 97 8.28 -17.98 -11.87
C LYS A 97 8.08 -19.50 -11.77
N LEU A 98 7.24 -19.95 -10.84
CA LEU A 98 6.94 -21.38 -10.65
C LEU A 98 6.17 -21.99 -11.83
N LEU A 99 5.27 -21.25 -12.45
CA LEU A 99 4.57 -21.71 -13.66
C LEU A 99 5.54 -21.90 -14.82
N ALA A 100 6.46 -20.95 -15.03
CA ALA A 100 7.50 -21.07 -16.03
C ALA A 100 8.34 -22.35 -15.79
N GLU A 101 8.75 -22.60 -14.55
CA GLU A 101 9.63 -23.71 -14.19
C GLU A 101 8.93 -25.09 -14.20
N TYR A 102 7.75 -25.20 -13.60
CA TYR A 102 7.12 -26.50 -13.29
C TYR A 102 5.91 -26.83 -14.16
N VAL A 103 5.38 -25.87 -14.91
CA VAL A 103 4.20 -26.08 -15.77
C VAL A 103 4.59 -25.95 -17.24
N TRP A 104 5.27 -24.86 -17.61
CA TRP A 104 5.48 -24.50 -19.01
C TRP A 104 6.81 -24.94 -19.60
N LYS A 105 7.88 -25.11 -18.80
CA LYS A 105 9.22 -25.49 -19.28
C LYS A 105 9.23 -26.75 -20.16
N ALA A 106 8.31 -27.69 -19.91
CA ALA A 106 8.17 -28.94 -20.64
C ALA A 106 7.12 -28.90 -21.76
N MET A 107 6.61 -27.72 -22.13
CA MET A 107 5.63 -27.52 -23.20
C MET A 107 6.29 -26.88 -24.42
N GLY A 108 5.89 -27.31 -25.62
CA GLY A 108 6.40 -26.73 -26.87
C GLY A 108 6.15 -25.22 -26.95
N LYS A 109 7.04 -24.49 -27.65
CA LYS A 109 7.06 -23.01 -27.72
C LYS A 109 5.70 -22.39 -28.10
N LYS A 110 4.98 -23.01 -29.05
CA LYS A 110 3.63 -22.59 -29.48
C LYS A 110 2.61 -22.67 -28.35
N THR A 111 2.52 -23.83 -27.69
CA THR A 111 1.63 -24.08 -26.55
C THR A 111 1.95 -23.15 -25.38
N MET A 112 3.23 -22.89 -25.13
CA MET A 112 3.67 -21.95 -24.10
C MET A 112 3.18 -20.52 -24.36
N LEU A 113 3.24 -20.04 -25.60
CA LEU A 113 2.79 -18.69 -25.98
C LEU A 113 1.26 -18.54 -25.87
N GLU A 114 0.50 -19.52 -26.35
CA GLU A 114 -0.97 -19.54 -26.26
C GLU A 114 -1.46 -19.56 -24.80
N MET A 115 -0.78 -20.33 -23.93
CA MET A 115 -1.09 -20.37 -22.51
C MET A 115 -0.69 -19.09 -21.79
N LYS A 116 0.46 -18.48 -22.13
CA LYS A 116 0.85 -17.16 -21.60
C LYS A 116 -0.17 -16.08 -21.96
N ALA A 117 -0.62 -16.06 -23.22
CA ALA A 117 -1.65 -15.12 -23.68
C ALA A 117 -2.98 -15.32 -22.93
N SER A 118 -3.39 -16.57 -22.72
CA SER A 118 -4.62 -16.89 -21.98
C SER A 118 -4.52 -16.53 -20.49
N ASN A 119 -3.36 -16.75 -19.86
CA ASN A 119 -3.11 -16.34 -18.48
C ASN A 119 -3.09 -14.81 -18.34
N ASN A 120 -2.49 -14.08 -19.29
CA ASN A 120 -2.54 -12.62 -19.33
C ASN A 120 -3.97 -12.09 -19.42
N LYS A 121 -4.81 -12.70 -20.27
CA LYS A 121 -6.23 -12.33 -20.37
C LYS A 121 -6.97 -12.53 -19.03
N ALA A 122 -6.69 -13.63 -18.33
CA ALA A 122 -7.24 -13.90 -17.00
C ALA A 122 -6.64 -13.00 -15.88
N GLU A 123 -5.41 -12.50 -16.06
CA GLU A 123 -4.81 -11.51 -15.17
C GLU A 123 -5.46 -10.13 -15.34
N ILE A 124 -5.62 -9.65 -16.57
CA ILE A 124 -6.28 -8.37 -16.89
C ILE A 124 -7.72 -8.34 -16.33
N PHE A 125 -8.47 -9.44 -16.47
CA PHE A 125 -9.83 -9.53 -15.96
C PHE A 125 -9.91 -9.38 -14.42
N ILE A 126 -8.93 -9.93 -13.69
CA ILE A 126 -8.93 -9.91 -12.22
C ILE A 126 -8.35 -8.64 -11.65
N ASP A 127 -7.35 -8.06 -12.33
CA ASP A 127 -6.89 -6.72 -12.01
C ASP A 127 -8.10 -5.76 -12.12
N ASN A 128 -8.96 -5.90 -13.12
CA ASN A 128 -10.19 -5.10 -13.25
C ASN A 128 -11.23 -5.35 -12.14
N GLU A 129 -11.54 -6.60 -11.79
CA GLU A 129 -12.49 -6.92 -10.71
C GLU A 129 -11.98 -6.50 -9.32
N LEU A 130 -10.68 -6.62 -9.09
CA LEU A 130 -10.06 -6.17 -7.84
C LEU A 130 -9.94 -4.65 -7.77
N ILE A 131 -9.57 -3.99 -8.87
CA ILE A 131 -9.63 -2.52 -8.98
C ILE A 131 -11.04 -2.05 -8.69
N LYS A 132 -12.06 -2.72 -9.23
CA LYS A 132 -13.47 -2.43 -8.96
C LYS A 132 -13.84 -2.63 -7.48
N SER A 133 -13.35 -3.71 -6.86
CA SER A 133 -13.53 -3.96 -5.42
C SER A 133 -12.87 -2.89 -4.55
N TYR A 134 -11.63 -2.50 -4.86
CA TYR A 134 -10.92 -1.46 -4.11
C TYR A 134 -11.51 -0.08 -4.33
N LYS A 135 -11.98 0.24 -5.55
CA LYS A 135 -12.72 1.48 -5.80
C LYS A 135 -13.98 1.57 -4.94
N LYS A 136 -14.73 0.48 -4.84
CA LYS A 136 -15.92 0.41 -3.97
C LYS A 136 -15.57 0.60 -2.50
N GLU A 137 -14.51 -0.06 -2.02
CA GLU A 137 -14.03 0.08 -0.64
C GLU A 137 -13.57 1.52 -0.35
N LEU A 138 -12.90 2.18 -1.30
CA LEU A 138 -12.52 3.60 -1.20
C LEU A 138 -13.74 4.52 -1.13
N GLU A 139 -14.76 4.31 -1.97
CA GLU A 139 -16.02 5.08 -1.92
C GLU A 139 -16.70 4.95 -0.54
N GLU A 140 -16.73 3.75 0.04
CA GLU A 140 -17.28 3.53 1.39
C GLU A 140 -16.48 4.28 2.48
N TYR A 141 -15.16 4.37 2.34
CA TYR A 141 -14.32 5.15 3.26
C TYR A 141 -14.51 6.66 3.09
N GLU A 142 -14.63 7.15 1.87
CA GLU A 142 -14.91 8.57 1.59
C GLU A 142 -16.23 9.01 2.23
N ILE A 143 -17.27 8.18 2.14
CA ILE A 143 -18.56 8.43 2.80
C ILE A 143 -18.38 8.51 4.33
N LYS A 144 -17.65 7.57 4.94
CA LYS A 144 -17.37 7.59 6.38
C LYS A 144 -16.62 8.85 6.81
N ILE A 145 -15.60 9.24 6.05
CA ILE A 145 -14.81 10.45 6.31
C ILE A 145 -15.72 11.69 6.24
N ASN A 146 -16.57 11.78 5.24
CA ASN A 146 -17.49 12.92 5.09
C ASN A 146 -18.51 13.00 6.23
N ASN A 147 -19.03 11.86 6.69
CA ASN A 147 -19.93 11.82 7.85
C ASN A 147 -19.24 12.27 9.14
N ILE A 148 -18.00 11.82 9.37
CA ILE A 148 -17.20 12.26 10.53
C ILE A 148 -16.92 13.76 10.46
N LYS A 149 -16.55 14.29 9.28
CA LYS A 149 -16.34 15.73 9.07
C LYS A 149 -17.59 16.53 9.40
N ALA A 150 -18.77 16.09 8.95
CA ALA A 150 -20.03 16.75 9.24
C ALA A 150 -20.37 16.73 10.75
N GLN A 151 -20.12 15.60 11.43
CA GLN A 151 -20.29 15.49 12.88
C GLN A 151 -19.38 16.46 13.63
N ILE A 152 -18.10 16.52 13.28
CA ILE A 152 -17.14 17.48 13.86
C ILE A 152 -17.63 18.91 13.66
N GLN A 153 -18.09 19.26 12.45
CA GLN A 153 -18.59 20.60 12.15
C GLN A 153 -19.83 20.97 12.98
N ASN A 154 -20.75 20.04 13.18
CA ASN A 154 -21.94 20.24 14.02
C ASN A 154 -21.60 20.34 15.52
N THR A 155 -20.59 19.59 15.99
CA THR A 155 -20.11 19.67 17.37
C THR A 155 -19.36 20.99 17.62
N LEU A 156 -18.60 21.48 16.64
CA LEU A 156 -17.95 22.80 16.69
C LEU A 156 -18.94 23.97 16.65
N GLN A 157 -20.11 23.79 16.02
CA GLN A 157 -21.17 24.82 16.00
C GLN A 157 -22.00 24.88 17.29
N SER A 158 -22.05 23.80 18.08
CA SER A 158 -22.94 23.70 19.25
C SER A 158 -22.25 23.90 20.60
N ASN A 159 -20.92 23.98 20.67
CA ASN A 159 -20.17 24.24 21.90
C ASN A 159 -18.97 25.19 21.69
N ILE A 160 -19.05 26.34 22.37
CA ILE A 160 -17.98 27.32 22.72
C ILE A 160 -17.91 28.62 21.88
N PRO A 161 -18.11 29.80 22.51
CA PRO A 161 -17.55 31.07 22.03
C PRO A 161 -16.05 31.16 22.38
N LEU A 162 -15.23 31.60 21.41
CA LEU A 162 -13.78 31.89 21.50
C LEU A 162 -12.83 30.68 21.62
N LEU A 163 -12.55 30.04 20.49
CA LEU A 163 -11.20 29.57 20.17
C LEU A 163 -11.05 29.53 18.65
N ASP A 164 -10.35 30.52 18.08
CA ASP A 164 -9.96 30.52 16.67
C ASP A 164 -9.05 29.32 16.38
N ILE A 165 -9.67 28.21 16.02
CA ILE A 165 -9.02 27.00 15.51
C ILE A 165 -8.54 27.36 14.10
N PHE A 166 -7.25 27.73 14.02
CA PHE A 166 -6.52 27.89 12.76
C PHE A 166 -6.40 26.53 12.07
N ILE A 167 -7.39 26.22 11.23
CA ILE A 167 -7.12 25.46 10.01
C ILE A 167 -6.12 26.32 9.24
N ILE A 168 -4.89 25.81 9.06
CA ILE A 168 -3.93 26.39 8.12
C ILE A 168 -4.50 26.11 6.73
N ASP A 169 -5.41 26.97 6.34
CA ASP A 169 -5.85 27.15 4.99
C ASP A 169 -4.60 27.55 4.18
N SER A 170 -4.06 26.58 3.45
CA SER A 170 -2.96 26.75 2.50
C SER A 170 -3.27 27.75 1.35
N THR A 171 -4.47 28.33 1.33
CA THR A 171 -4.88 29.39 0.39
C THR A 171 -4.71 30.81 0.95
N ASN A 172 -4.52 30.99 2.27
CA ASN A 172 -4.41 32.33 2.86
C ASN A 172 -2.97 32.68 3.31
N ASN A 173 -2.48 33.81 2.83
CA ASN A 173 -1.11 34.28 3.02
C ASN A 173 -0.93 34.98 4.39
N VAL A 174 -0.99 34.20 5.46
CA VAL A 174 -1.05 34.73 6.83
C VAL A 174 0.34 34.85 7.46
N PRO A 175 0.66 35.96 8.17
CA PRO A 175 1.88 36.09 8.93
C PRO A 175 2.11 34.94 9.89
N SER A 176 3.27 34.29 9.76
CA SER A 176 3.57 33.05 10.48
C SER A 176 5.06 32.91 10.78
N THR A 177 5.37 32.25 11.88
CA THR A 177 6.68 31.66 12.14
C THR A 177 6.74 30.29 11.47
N TYR A 178 7.77 30.06 10.65
CA TYR A 178 7.99 28.83 9.90
C TYR A 178 9.24 28.10 10.40
N PHE A 179 9.24 26.79 10.20
CA PHE A 179 10.36 25.90 10.49
C PHE A 179 10.80 25.22 9.20
N ILE A 180 12.06 25.42 8.79
CA ILE A 180 12.63 24.74 7.63
C ILE A 180 13.73 23.81 8.10
N GLN A 181 13.66 22.54 7.74
CA GLN A 181 14.71 21.57 8.02
C GLN A 181 15.59 21.35 6.79
N CYS A 182 16.91 21.38 6.98
CA CYS A 182 17.87 20.87 6.00
C CYS A 182 17.88 19.34 6.09
N GLU A 183 17.59 18.65 4.99
CA GLU A 183 17.49 17.19 5.00
C GLU A 183 18.86 16.53 5.16
N THR A 184 19.93 17.18 4.68
CA THR A 184 21.30 16.66 4.78
C THR A 184 21.86 16.73 6.19
N THR A 185 21.67 17.86 6.89
CA THR A 185 22.26 18.09 8.21
C THR A 185 21.28 17.88 9.36
N GLY A 186 19.99 17.80 9.06
CA GLY A 186 18.91 17.78 10.04
C GLY A 186 18.64 19.13 10.71
N ALA A 187 19.51 20.14 10.53
CA ALA A 187 19.39 21.45 11.18
C ALA A 187 18.08 22.14 10.82
N ILE A 188 17.51 22.87 11.78
CA ILE A 188 16.22 23.53 11.66
C ILE A 188 16.40 25.04 11.72
N LYS A 189 15.90 25.74 10.71
CA LYS A 189 15.77 27.19 10.67
C LYS A 189 14.44 27.62 11.26
N ILE A 190 14.45 28.59 12.17
CA ILE A 190 13.24 29.22 12.71
C ILE A 190 13.18 30.66 12.18
N GLY A 191 12.17 30.98 11.38
CA GLY A 191 12.03 32.33 10.80
C GLY A 191 10.60 32.85 10.79
N PHE A 192 10.41 34.15 10.66
CA PHE A 192 9.09 34.78 10.49
C PHE A 192 8.90 35.37 9.09
N SER A 193 7.67 35.34 8.58
CA SER A 193 7.30 36.11 7.39
C SER A 193 5.82 36.45 7.38
N VAL A 194 5.50 37.63 6.82
CA VAL A 194 4.14 38.00 6.42
C VAL A 194 3.65 37.21 5.20
N ASN A 195 4.57 36.61 4.43
CA ASN A 195 4.28 35.73 3.30
C ASN A 195 5.21 34.49 3.38
N PRO A 196 4.92 33.55 4.30
CA PRO A 196 5.79 32.40 4.55
C PRO A 196 5.96 31.54 3.29
N ARG A 197 4.92 31.39 2.46
CA ARG A 197 4.97 30.56 1.25
C ARG A 197 5.98 31.08 0.23
N LYS A 198 5.94 32.38 -0.09
CA LYS A 198 6.90 33.00 -1.03
C LYS A 198 8.31 32.94 -0.46
N ARG A 199 8.46 33.15 0.85
CA ARG A 199 9.76 33.11 1.53
C ARG A 199 10.37 31.70 1.53
N ILE A 200 9.58 30.67 1.84
CA ILE A 200 10.01 29.26 1.82
C ILE A 200 10.42 28.85 0.40
N LYS A 201 9.60 29.14 -0.62
CA LYS A 201 9.94 28.84 -2.02
C LYS A 201 11.24 29.52 -2.49
N SER A 202 11.42 30.80 -2.10
CA SER A 202 12.66 31.51 -2.39
C SER A 202 13.87 30.88 -1.69
N PHE A 203 13.66 30.35 -0.48
CA PHE A 203 14.70 29.68 0.29
C PHE A 203 15.06 28.32 -0.32
N GLU A 204 14.07 27.52 -0.71
CA GLU A 204 14.24 26.25 -1.42
C GLU A 204 15.02 26.44 -2.73
N ALA A 205 14.68 27.47 -3.51
CA ALA A 205 15.34 27.75 -4.79
C ALA A 205 16.80 28.26 -4.64
N ALA A 206 17.12 28.90 -3.52
CA ALA A 206 18.45 29.47 -3.26
C ALA A 206 19.36 28.53 -2.44
N SER A 207 18.82 27.44 -1.87
CA SER A 207 19.58 26.53 -1.05
C SER A 207 20.34 25.51 -1.91
N PRO A 208 21.66 25.33 -1.72
CA PRO A 208 22.42 24.30 -2.41
C PRO A 208 22.13 22.88 -1.88
N LEU A 209 21.47 22.77 -0.71
CA LEU A 209 21.08 21.51 -0.09
C LEU A 209 19.55 21.37 -0.04
N PRO A 210 18.99 20.15 -0.08
CA PRO A 210 17.55 19.93 0.05
C PRO A 210 17.03 20.43 1.40
N VAL A 211 15.95 21.21 1.35
CA VAL A 211 15.28 21.77 2.52
C VAL A 211 13.78 21.55 2.43
N ARG A 212 13.15 21.37 3.58
CA ARG A 212 11.72 21.06 3.72
C ARG A 212 11.09 21.90 4.81
N CYS A 213 9.92 22.48 4.57
CA CYS A 213 9.12 23.06 5.64
C CYS A 213 8.58 21.95 6.55
N VAL A 214 8.84 22.05 7.85
CA VAL A 214 8.45 21.06 8.87
C VAL A 214 7.41 21.58 9.86
N GLY A 215 7.06 22.86 9.80
CA GLY A 215 6.03 23.42 10.66
C GLY A 215 5.72 24.87 10.32
N LEU A 216 4.49 25.28 10.63
CA LEU A 216 4.04 26.65 10.48
C LEU A 216 3.14 27.02 11.66
N ILE A 217 3.44 28.15 12.31
CA ILE A 217 2.67 28.68 13.44
C ILE A 217 2.21 30.07 13.05
N LYS A 218 0.90 30.29 12.92
CA LYS A 218 0.35 31.64 12.74
C LYS A 218 0.75 32.49 13.94
N SER A 219 1.45 33.59 13.69
CA SER A 219 2.04 34.39 14.75
C SER A 219 2.40 35.79 14.27
N GLY A 220 2.82 36.65 15.21
CA GLY A 220 3.57 37.86 14.89
C GLY A 220 5.08 37.63 15.01
N LYS A 221 5.88 38.60 14.54
CA LYS A 221 7.36 38.57 14.60
C LYS A 221 7.91 38.26 15.99
N SER A 222 7.23 38.68 17.06
CA SER A 222 7.65 38.42 18.44
C SER A 222 7.73 36.92 18.79
N MET A 223 6.99 36.05 18.09
CA MET A 223 7.06 34.61 18.31
C MET A 223 8.40 34.02 17.89
N GLU A 224 8.98 34.48 16.78
CA GLU A 224 10.31 34.05 16.34
C GLU A 224 11.35 34.34 17.43
N THR A 225 11.36 35.57 17.95
CA THR A 225 12.27 35.97 19.05
C THR A 225 12.09 35.10 20.28
N LYS A 226 10.83 34.82 20.67
CA LYS A 226 10.53 33.93 21.82
C LYS A 226 11.07 32.52 21.60
N LEU A 227 10.93 31.98 20.39
CA LEU A 227 11.40 30.63 20.08
C LEU A 227 12.92 30.57 19.98
N HIS A 228 13.57 31.60 19.45
CA HIS A 228 15.03 31.72 19.45
C HIS A 228 15.58 31.75 20.88
N ILE A 229 14.93 32.48 21.79
CA ILE A 229 15.30 32.48 23.21
C ILE A 229 15.05 31.11 23.84
N LYS A 230 13.86 30.53 23.64
CA LYS A 230 13.46 29.24 24.21
C LYS A 230 14.39 28.10 23.80
N PHE A 231 14.82 28.07 22.55
CA PHE A 231 15.69 27.03 21.99
C PHE A 231 17.14 27.46 21.85
N LYS A 232 17.57 28.50 22.58
CA LYS A 232 18.95 29.00 22.54
C LYS A 232 19.99 27.91 22.80
N GLY A 233 19.68 26.92 23.63
CA GLY A 233 20.56 25.76 23.89
C GLY A 233 20.79 24.85 22.68
N TYR A 234 19.96 24.97 21.63
CA TYR A 234 20.13 24.27 20.36
C TYR A 234 20.67 25.19 19.26
N HIS A 235 20.97 26.46 19.54
CA HIS A 235 21.39 27.41 18.53
C HIS A 235 22.71 26.98 17.86
N LEU A 236 22.75 27.02 16.54
CA LEU A 236 23.96 26.77 15.75
C LEU A 236 24.54 28.10 15.26
N HIS A 237 23.92 28.69 14.25
CA HIS A 237 24.40 29.90 13.60
C HIS A 237 23.23 30.67 12.99
N TYR A 238 23.21 31.99 13.19
CA TYR A 238 22.13 32.88 12.78
C TYR A 238 20.74 32.40 13.22
N GLU A 239 19.92 31.89 12.30
CA GLU A 239 18.54 31.46 12.56
C GLU A 239 18.44 29.92 12.59
N TRP A 240 19.57 29.21 12.61
CA TRP A 240 19.64 27.74 12.56
C TRP A 240 19.89 27.13 13.94
N PHE A 241 19.26 25.97 14.14
CA PHE A 241 19.25 25.23 15.39
C PHE A 241 19.51 23.73 15.13
N ILE A 242 20.15 23.07 16.09
CA ILE A 242 20.30 21.62 16.16
C ILE A 242 18.91 20.98 16.25
N ASN A 243 18.74 19.85 15.60
CA ASN A 243 17.53 19.04 15.66
C ASN A 243 17.37 18.33 17.02
N GLY A 244 17.14 19.10 18.09
CA GLY A 244 16.99 18.60 19.45
C GLY A 244 15.60 18.02 19.73
N LYS A 245 15.52 17.03 20.62
CA LYS A 245 14.26 16.35 20.99
C LYS A 245 13.15 17.32 21.42
N ASP A 246 13.48 18.36 22.18
CA ASP A 246 12.51 19.35 22.66
C ASP A 246 12.00 20.26 21.55
N LEU A 247 12.86 20.61 20.59
CA LEU A 247 12.48 21.39 19.41
C LEU A 247 11.57 20.58 18.48
N ILE A 248 11.92 19.32 18.21
CA ILE A 248 11.08 18.40 17.43
C ILE A 248 9.72 18.22 18.10
N SER A 249 9.71 17.86 19.39
CA SER A 249 8.46 17.64 20.14
C SER A 249 7.61 18.90 20.22
N PHE A 250 8.23 20.08 20.16
CA PHE A 250 7.50 21.33 20.06
C PHE A 250 6.86 21.51 18.68
N ILE A 251 7.62 21.30 17.60
CA ILE A 251 7.13 21.44 16.23
C ILE A 251 5.99 20.46 15.96
N GLU A 252 6.13 19.19 16.40
CA GLU A 252 5.11 18.15 16.25
C GLU A 252 3.74 18.50 16.85
N LYS A 253 3.69 19.35 17.88
CA LYS A 253 2.41 19.84 18.44
C LYS A 253 1.64 20.77 17.50
N TYR A 254 2.32 21.30 16.49
CA TYR A 254 1.78 22.21 15.49
C TYR A 254 1.84 21.60 14.08
N ILE A 255 2.19 20.31 13.98
CA ILE A 255 1.97 19.48 12.81
C ILE A 255 0.63 18.79 13.06
N GLY A 256 -0.36 19.07 12.23
CA GLY A 256 -1.61 18.29 12.18
C GLY A 256 -1.38 16.93 11.54
#